data_AF-A0A8H6H805-F1
#
_entry.id   AF-A0A8H6H805-F1
#
_cell.length_a   1.000
_cell.length_b   1.000
_cell.length_c   1.000
_cell.angle_alpha   90.00
_cell.angle_beta   90.00
_cell.angle_gamma   90.00
#
_symmetry.space_group_name_H-M   'P 1'
#
loop_
_entity.id
_entity.type
_entity.pdbx_description
1 polymer ?
#
loop_
_entity_poly.entity_id
_entity_poly.type
_entity_poly.pdbx_seq_one_letter_code
_entity_poly.pdbx_strand_id
1 'polypeptide(L)'
;MTRGDRTIYLPRTSDDLKRCGLSQCGKVNEKQLKLCSNCAEVAYCDPECQRIDWRYHKRHCGKTDRVELEDFMPLIAVMMHTHRIYPGCPHSPALTRKILNSPNPGTPAVNLPDGTSATLVLLGERAVAIEGMEEWWPTADSDDVRKVFLARLFSETPLLPSVLAVLVSILAEIYSTTHVPPAAAYDGKEHHRVRFKYHGSPIADFGIAKGSVNVGPRSRFVYYTVDSAGGIGSVTRGMDPDDHYWIYFTTTTGEDIILDCGILAFNLPYIVRVQPYGRFCDIPEATPSAPAFFRGKEYRHLPNMHREKEKFSVLRDARLQGAVRHSREFYTEGEMGAVFGFMERVAGRPCSDIEKYLVHQWTMVSSKTLDQVVASRDYLNYPADPDLGLMGPKPPWLLEDDAGKEMEEELANYMKKWSRKYKSGKISLEKFTDAFVKYKAEKIQG
;
A
#
# COMPACT_ATOMS: atom_id res chain seq x y z
N MET A 1 -19.28 -22.73 22.99
CA MET A 1 -17.87 -23.02 23.31
C MET A 1 -17.06 -21.78 23.00
N THR A 2 -16.42 -21.20 24.00
CA THR A 2 -15.53 -20.05 23.79
C THR A 2 -14.38 -20.49 22.90
N ARG A 3 -14.27 -19.83 21.75
CA ARG A 3 -13.28 -20.10 20.71
C ARG A 3 -11.95 -19.59 21.31
N GLY A 4 -11.13 -20.50 21.87
CA GLY A 4 -9.99 -20.18 22.75
C GLY A 4 -8.97 -19.18 22.17
N ASP A 5 -8.13 -18.63 23.06
CA ASP A 5 -7.17 -17.55 22.80
C ASP A 5 -6.40 -17.72 21.49
N ARG A 6 -6.38 -16.65 20.68
CA ARG A 6 -5.60 -16.64 19.44
C ARG A 6 -4.10 -16.61 19.78
N THR A 7 -3.35 -17.55 19.22
CA THR A 7 -1.89 -17.53 19.28
C THR A 7 -1.34 -16.94 17.99
N ILE A 8 -0.56 -15.87 18.09
CA ILE A 8 0.09 -15.26 16.95
C ILE A 8 1.39 -16.00 16.67
N TYR A 9 1.52 -16.49 15.43
CA TYR A 9 2.76 -17.14 15.01
C TYR A 9 3.58 -16.13 14.23
N LEU A 10 4.65 -15.67 14.87
CA LEU A 10 5.63 -14.81 14.24
C LEU A 10 6.47 -15.65 13.27
N PRO A 11 6.50 -15.29 11.97
CA PRO A 11 7.48 -15.85 11.06
C PRO A 11 8.89 -15.60 11.58
N ARG A 12 9.82 -16.48 11.22
CA ARG A 12 11.23 -16.31 11.56
C ARG A 12 11.77 -15.05 10.90
N THR A 13 12.56 -14.28 11.63
CA THR A 13 13.36 -13.18 11.07
C THR A 13 14.52 -13.74 10.23
N SER A 14 15.17 -12.90 9.44
CA SER A 14 16.40 -13.27 8.73
C SER A 14 17.48 -13.79 9.70
N ASP A 15 17.55 -13.27 10.92
CA ASP A 15 18.47 -13.74 11.98
C ASP A 15 18.08 -15.11 12.53
N ASP A 16 16.78 -15.38 12.73
CA ASP A 16 16.29 -16.69 13.16
C ASP A 16 16.55 -17.78 12.09
N LEU A 17 16.61 -17.39 10.82
CA LEU A 17 16.90 -18.26 9.69
C LEU A 17 18.38 -18.56 9.49
N LYS A 18 19.26 -18.01 10.33
CA LYS A 18 20.68 -18.40 10.37
C LYS A 18 20.90 -19.72 11.12
N ARG A 19 19.91 -20.22 11.86
CA ARG A 19 20.01 -21.47 12.65
C ARG A 19 19.34 -22.64 11.95
N CYS A 20 20.04 -23.78 11.87
CA CYS A 20 19.46 -25.01 11.36
C CYS A 20 18.28 -25.46 12.23
N GLY A 21 17.16 -25.82 11.59
CA GLY A 21 15.96 -26.31 12.25
C GLY A 21 16.09 -27.68 12.90
N LEU A 22 17.08 -28.47 12.48
CA LEU A 22 17.43 -29.71 13.14
C LEU A 22 18.08 -29.39 14.50
N SER A 23 17.34 -29.65 15.59
CA SER A 23 17.73 -29.31 16.97
C SER A 23 19.13 -29.79 17.36
N GLN A 24 19.52 -30.97 16.89
CA GLN A 24 20.82 -31.60 17.14
C GLN A 24 21.96 -31.08 16.25
N CYS A 25 21.66 -30.40 15.14
CA CYS A 25 22.69 -29.76 14.32
C CYS A 25 23.17 -28.47 14.99
N GLY A 26 22.23 -27.59 15.38
CA GLY A 26 22.52 -26.35 16.11
C GLY A 26 23.40 -25.32 15.37
N LYS A 27 23.92 -25.65 14.18
CA LYS A 27 24.83 -24.79 13.42
C LYS A 27 24.14 -23.48 13.08
N VAL A 28 24.82 -22.39 13.43
CA VAL A 28 24.57 -21.06 12.89
C VAL A 28 25.39 -20.94 11.61
N ASN A 29 24.74 -20.68 10.48
CA ASN A 29 25.44 -20.45 9.22
C ASN A 29 25.33 -18.97 8.87
N GLU A 30 26.46 -18.34 8.58
CA GLU A 30 26.48 -17.00 8.00
C GLU A 30 25.90 -17.00 6.58
N LYS A 31 25.98 -18.14 5.88
CA LYS A 31 25.32 -18.34 4.59
C LYS A 31 23.83 -18.65 4.78
N GLN A 32 23.03 -18.20 3.82
CA GLN A 32 21.60 -18.39 3.79
C GLN A 32 21.23 -19.89 3.79
N LEU A 33 20.56 -20.34 4.86
CA LEU A 33 20.07 -21.71 4.98
C LEU A 33 18.94 -21.99 3.99
N LYS A 34 18.77 -23.26 3.61
CA LYS A 34 17.71 -23.67 2.69
C LYS A 34 16.40 -23.82 3.44
N LEU A 35 15.40 -23.01 3.11
CA LEU A 35 14.04 -23.14 3.63
C LEU A 35 13.41 -24.46 3.17
N CYS A 36 12.59 -25.07 4.02
CA CYS A 36 11.71 -26.15 3.61
C CYS A 36 10.81 -25.67 2.47
N SER A 37 10.88 -26.31 1.31
CA SER A 37 10.16 -25.89 0.09
C SER A 37 8.63 -25.92 0.24
N ASN A 38 8.10 -26.69 1.19
CA ASN A 38 6.67 -26.83 1.40
C ASN A 38 6.14 -25.80 2.42
N CYS A 39 6.68 -25.77 3.65
CA CYS A 39 6.17 -24.85 4.67
C CYS A 39 6.88 -23.49 4.71
N ALA A 40 8.15 -23.41 4.30
CA ALA A 40 9.03 -22.25 4.43
C ALA A 40 9.16 -21.66 5.86
N GLU A 41 9.01 -22.50 6.89
CA GLU A 41 9.10 -22.07 8.32
C GLU A 41 10.35 -22.54 9.03
N VAL A 42 11.05 -23.50 8.44
CA VAL A 42 12.24 -24.14 8.99
C VAL A 42 13.31 -24.10 7.91
N ALA A 43 14.54 -23.77 8.30
CA ALA A 43 15.70 -23.72 7.41
C ALA A 43 16.73 -24.77 7.79
N TYR A 44 17.42 -25.35 6.81
CA TYR A 44 18.39 -26.42 7.02
C TYR A 44 19.73 -26.08 6.37
N CYS A 45 20.83 -26.59 6.95
CA CYS A 45 22.16 -26.49 6.35
C CYS A 45 22.19 -27.15 4.96
N ASP A 46 21.56 -28.31 4.85
CA ASP A 46 21.59 -29.18 3.69
C ASP A 46 20.38 -30.13 3.69
N PRO A 47 20.14 -30.88 2.60
CA PRO A 47 19.08 -31.88 2.51
C PRO A 47 19.20 -33.02 3.55
N GLU A 48 20.41 -33.26 4.07
CA GLU A 48 20.64 -34.30 5.09
C GLU A 48 19.98 -33.92 6.42
N CYS A 49 20.22 -32.69 6.89
CA CYS A 49 19.58 -32.15 8.09
C CYS A 49 18.04 -32.16 7.96
N GLN A 50 17.52 -31.81 6.77
CA GLN A 50 16.08 -31.86 6.49
C GLN A 50 15.53 -33.29 6.56
N ARG A 51 16.23 -34.28 5.98
CA ARG A 51 15.80 -35.69 5.99
C ARG A 51 15.75 -36.29 7.39
N ILE A 52 16.71 -35.91 8.26
CA ILE A 52 16.72 -36.32 9.67
C ILE A 52 15.53 -35.72 10.40
N ASP A 53 15.29 -34.41 10.23
CA ASP A 53 14.19 -33.70 10.89
C ASP A 53 12.80 -34.11 10.36
N TRP A 54 12.72 -34.62 9.13
CA TRP A 54 11.47 -34.96 8.44
C TRP A 54 10.53 -35.88 9.24
N ARG A 55 11.09 -36.79 10.06
CA ARG A 55 10.31 -37.70 10.93
C ARG A 55 9.38 -36.94 11.87
N TYR A 56 9.81 -35.77 12.34
CA TYR A 56 9.07 -34.89 13.24
C TYR A 56 8.37 -33.78 12.45
N HIS A 57 9.10 -33.11 11.55
CA HIS A 57 8.61 -31.95 10.80
C HIS A 57 7.36 -32.24 9.97
N LYS A 58 7.26 -33.42 9.34
CA LYS A 58 6.14 -33.78 8.46
C LYS A 58 4.75 -33.72 9.12
N ARG A 59 4.69 -33.78 10.46
CA ARG A 59 3.42 -33.66 11.21
C ARG A 59 2.82 -32.26 11.16
N HIS A 60 3.65 -31.26 10.89
CA HIS A 60 3.30 -29.84 10.87
C HIS A 60 3.53 -29.18 9.50
N CYS A 61 4.35 -29.79 8.65
CA CYS A 61 4.62 -29.32 7.29
C CYS A 61 3.37 -29.38 6.39
N GLY A 62 3.19 -28.39 5.51
CA GLY A 62 2.12 -28.36 4.51
C GLY A 62 0.74 -27.94 5.02
N LYS A 63 0.63 -27.57 6.31
CA LYS A 63 -0.61 -27.13 6.94
C LYS A 63 -0.81 -25.61 6.87
N THR A 64 -0.23 -24.96 5.87
CA THR A 64 -0.18 -23.51 5.76
C THR A 64 -0.38 -23.08 4.34
N ASP A 65 -1.45 -22.34 4.13
CA ASP A 65 -1.76 -21.70 2.88
C ASP A 65 -0.86 -20.46 2.77
N ARG A 66 -0.02 -20.47 1.73
CA ARG A 66 0.92 -19.40 1.44
C ARG A 66 0.34 -18.57 0.31
N VAL A 67 -0.23 -17.43 0.65
CA VAL A 67 -0.88 -16.53 -0.30
C VAL A 67 0.19 -15.59 -0.85
N GLU A 68 0.32 -15.51 -2.18
CA GLU A 68 1.16 -14.47 -2.77
C GLU A 68 0.57 -13.11 -2.43
N LEU A 69 1.41 -12.22 -1.94
CA LEU A 69 1.01 -10.87 -1.58
C LEU A 69 0.48 -10.12 -2.80
N GLU A 70 0.98 -10.46 -3.99
CA GLU A 70 0.54 -9.87 -5.25
C GLU A 70 -0.91 -10.22 -5.61
N ASP A 71 -1.34 -11.43 -5.30
CA ASP A 71 -2.73 -11.84 -5.58
C ASP A 71 -3.69 -11.20 -4.54
N PHE A 72 -3.17 -10.83 -3.36
CA PHE A 72 -3.98 -10.42 -2.22
C PHE A 72 -4.05 -8.91 -1.99
N MET A 73 -3.06 -8.14 -2.44
CA MET A 73 -3.05 -6.68 -2.26
C MET A 73 -4.28 -5.95 -2.83
N PRO A 74 -5.00 -6.43 -3.86
CA PRO A 74 -6.19 -5.74 -4.33
C PRO A 74 -7.30 -5.76 -3.29
N LEU A 75 -7.45 -6.86 -2.54
CA LEU A 75 -8.38 -6.91 -1.41
C LEU A 75 -8.02 -5.88 -0.33
N ILE A 76 -6.73 -5.68 -0.06
CA ILE A 76 -6.26 -4.65 0.88
C ILE A 76 -6.67 -3.25 0.39
N ALA A 77 -6.45 -2.96 -0.89
CA ALA A 77 -6.85 -1.68 -1.48
C ALA A 77 -8.38 -1.47 -1.46
N VAL A 78 -9.14 -2.52 -1.74
CA VAL A 78 -10.60 -2.57 -1.70
C VAL A 78 -11.13 -2.29 -0.28
N MET A 79 -10.57 -2.91 0.76
CA MET A 79 -10.91 -2.60 2.16
C MET A 79 -10.54 -1.16 2.52
N MET A 80 -9.37 -0.67 2.10
CA MET A 80 -9.02 0.73 2.33
C MET A 80 -9.96 1.70 1.61
N HIS A 81 -10.51 1.31 0.46
CA HIS A 81 -11.50 2.08 -0.27
C HIS A 81 -12.87 2.08 0.44
N THR A 82 -13.31 0.96 1.02
CA THR A 82 -14.56 0.91 1.80
C THR A 82 -14.53 1.86 2.99
N HIS A 83 -13.36 2.00 3.64
CA HIS A 83 -13.16 2.97 4.72
C HIS A 83 -13.43 4.41 4.24
N ARG A 84 -13.09 4.74 3.00
CA ARG A 84 -13.26 6.10 2.45
C ARG A 84 -14.71 6.47 2.26
N ILE A 85 -15.55 5.49 1.92
CA ILE A 85 -16.98 5.67 1.72
C ILE A 85 -17.79 5.33 2.97
N TYR A 86 -17.12 5.06 4.09
CA TYR A 86 -17.77 4.71 5.34
C TYR A 86 -18.58 5.91 5.88
N PRO A 87 -19.83 5.70 6.33
CA PRO A 87 -20.65 6.76 6.92
C PRO A 87 -19.95 7.42 8.12
N GLY A 88 -19.78 8.74 8.07
CA GLY A 88 -19.10 9.49 9.14
C GLY A 88 -17.58 9.62 8.94
N CYS A 89 -17.01 9.11 7.85
CA CYS A 89 -15.67 9.50 7.44
C CYS A 89 -15.66 11.02 7.14
N PRO A 90 -14.74 11.81 7.71
CA PRO A 90 -14.61 13.21 7.37
C PRO A 90 -14.10 13.33 5.94
N HIS A 91 -14.88 14.03 5.13
CA HIS A 91 -14.61 14.22 3.71
C HIS A 91 -14.08 15.61 3.43
N SER A 92 -13.37 15.76 2.31
CA SER A 92 -12.97 17.06 1.78
C SER A 92 -14.20 17.97 1.64
N PRO A 93 -14.14 19.24 2.08
CA PRO A 93 -15.28 20.16 1.96
C PRO A 93 -15.74 20.34 0.51
N ALA A 94 -14.84 20.11 -0.46
CA ALA A 94 -15.14 20.14 -1.89
C ALA A 94 -16.16 19.09 -2.34
N LEU A 95 -16.37 18.00 -1.60
CA LEU A 95 -17.37 16.97 -1.93
C LEU A 95 -18.82 17.43 -1.68
N THR A 96 -19.01 18.49 -0.90
CA THR A 96 -20.33 18.97 -0.45
C THR A 96 -20.64 20.41 -0.87
N ARG A 97 -19.78 20.98 -1.72
CA ARG A 97 -19.87 22.37 -2.18
C ARG A 97 -19.55 22.47 -3.66
N LYS A 98 -20.18 23.44 -4.32
CA LYS A 98 -19.90 23.79 -5.71
C LYS A 98 -18.49 24.35 -5.86
N ILE A 99 -17.76 23.91 -6.89
CA ILE A 99 -16.44 24.43 -7.21
C ILE A 99 -16.60 25.61 -8.18
N LEU A 100 -16.13 26.78 -7.76
CA LEU A 100 -16.37 28.06 -8.46
C LEU A 100 -15.28 28.42 -9.47
N ASN A 101 -14.08 27.89 -9.32
CA ASN A 101 -12.94 28.15 -10.19
C ASN A 101 -12.57 26.92 -11.03
N SER A 102 -11.50 27.00 -11.83
CA SER A 102 -11.05 25.94 -12.74
C SER A 102 -9.75 25.27 -12.25
N PRO A 103 -9.76 24.43 -11.18
CA PRO A 103 -8.57 23.68 -10.76
C PRO A 103 -8.25 22.50 -11.70
N ASN A 104 -8.31 22.73 -13.02
CA ASN A 104 -8.07 21.75 -14.07
C ASN A 104 -6.59 21.32 -14.10
N PRO A 105 -6.28 20.16 -14.71
CA PRO A 105 -4.89 19.76 -14.97
C PRO A 105 -4.10 20.89 -15.66
N GLY A 106 -2.91 21.19 -15.14
CA GLY A 106 -2.06 22.26 -15.68
C GLY A 106 -2.26 23.64 -15.03
N THR A 107 -3.33 23.84 -14.24
CA THR A 107 -3.54 25.08 -13.48
C THR A 107 -2.32 25.39 -12.60
N PRO A 108 -1.75 26.61 -12.67
CA PRO A 108 -0.65 27.00 -11.81
C PRO A 108 -1.03 26.95 -10.33
N ALA A 109 -0.12 26.45 -9.50
CA ALA A 109 -0.28 26.55 -8.05
C ALA A 109 -0.15 28.02 -7.62
N VAL A 110 -0.88 28.41 -6.57
CA VAL A 110 -0.78 29.73 -5.96
C VAL A 110 0.16 29.68 -4.76
N ASN A 111 0.87 30.76 -4.51
CA ASN A 111 1.65 30.94 -3.28
C ASN A 111 0.73 31.37 -2.15
N LEU A 112 0.81 30.69 -1.01
CA LEU A 112 0.03 30.97 0.18
C LEU A 112 0.82 31.88 1.13
N PRO A 113 0.14 32.61 2.04
CA PRO A 113 0.80 33.56 2.95
C PRO A 113 1.86 32.93 3.85
N ASP A 114 1.80 31.63 4.09
CA ASP A 114 2.78 30.88 4.90
C ASP A 114 3.98 30.35 4.09
N GLY A 115 4.09 30.73 2.81
CA GLY A 115 5.20 30.37 1.92
C GLY A 115 5.03 29.02 1.22
N THR A 116 3.99 28.25 1.53
CA THR A 116 3.66 27.02 0.77
C THR A 116 2.97 27.34 -0.56
N SER A 117 2.98 26.40 -1.50
CA SER A 117 2.26 26.53 -2.77
C SER A 117 1.32 25.35 -3.00
N ALA A 118 0.09 25.62 -3.46
CA ALA A 118 -0.93 24.60 -3.72
C ALA A 118 -1.89 25.02 -4.84
N THR A 119 -2.62 24.06 -5.41
CA THR A 119 -3.75 24.33 -6.31
C THR A 119 -4.94 24.85 -5.49
N LEU A 120 -5.40 26.06 -5.80
CA LEU A 120 -6.53 26.70 -5.15
C LEU A 120 -7.86 26.11 -5.64
N VAL A 121 -8.73 25.76 -4.70
CA VAL A 121 -10.10 25.30 -4.97
C VAL A 121 -11.07 26.24 -4.24
N LEU A 122 -11.83 27.03 -5.00
CA LEU A 122 -12.83 27.95 -4.47
C LEU A 122 -14.17 27.21 -4.31
N LEU A 123 -14.71 27.21 -3.09
CA LEU A 123 -15.92 26.49 -2.73
C LEU A 123 -17.07 27.47 -2.47
N GLY A 124 -18.14 27.33 -3.24
CA GLY A 124 -19.36 28.14 -3.14
C GLY A 124 -20.41 27.52 -2.22
N GLU A 125 -21.67 27.63 -2.65
CA GLU A 125 -22.83 27.06 -1.97
C GLU A 125 -22.79 25.53 -1.92
N ARG A 126 -23.66 24.94 -1.09
CA ARG A 126 -23.76 23.49 -0.95
C ARG A 126 -24.25 22.86 -2.25
N ALA A 127 -23.51 21.86 -2.72
CA ALA A 127 -23.87 21.03 -3.87
C ALA A 127 -23.24 19.65 -3.66
N VAL A 128 -24.01 18.58 -3.83
CA VAL A 128 -23.53 17.20 -3.60
C VAL A 128 -22.97 16.66 -4.91
N ALA A 129 -21.67 16.33 -4.92
CA ALA A 129 -20.97 15.91 -6.15
C ALA A 129 -21.60 14.71 -6.88
N ILE A 130 -22.22 13.81 -6.12
CA ILE A 130 -22.82 12.56 -6.62
C ILE A 130 -24.15 12.80 -7.35
N GLU A 131 -24.84 13.91 -7.08
CA GLU A 131 -26.17 14.20 -7.64
C GLU A 131 -26.12 14.86 -9.02
N GLY A 132 -24.99 15.50 -9.36
CA GLY A 132 -24.79 16.15 -10.66
C GLY A 132 -23.38 16.74 -10.81
N MET A 133 -22.47 16.00 -11.45
CA MET A 133 -21.06 16.41 -11.56
C MET A 133 -20.86 17.72 -12.34
N GLU A 134 -21.71 18.00 -13.34
CA GLU A 134 -21.67 19.25 -14.10
C GLU A 134 -22.09 20.46 -13.26
N GLU A 135 -23.10 20.31 -12.40
CA GLU A 135 -23.53 21.38 -11.50
C GLU A 135 -22.53 21.60 -10.37
N TRP A 136 -21.98 20.50 -9.85
CA TRP A 136 -20.96 20.49 -8.81
C TRP A 136 -19.66 21.18 -9.26
N TRP A 137 -19.19 20.88 -10.47
CA TRP A 137 -17.99 21.48 -11.05
C TRP A 137 -18.18 21.86 -12.52
N PRO A 138 -18.83 23.00 -12.80
CA PRO A 138 -19.20 23.40 -14.16
C PRO A 138 -18.01 23.78 -15.04
N THR A 139 -16.91 24.19 -14.42
CA THR A 139 -15.71 24.72 -15.07
C THR A 139 -14.63 23.67 -15.37
N ALA A 140 -14.93 22.38 -15.13
CA ALA A 140 -14.03 21.29 -15.48
C ALA A 140 -13.85 21.16 -17.01
N ASP A 141 -12.65 20.83 -17.46
CA ASP A 141 -12.37 20.71 -18.90
C ASP A 141 -13.11 19.52 -19.56
N SER A 142 -13.40 18.47 -18.80
CA SER A 142 -14.13 17.29 -19.26
C SER A 142 -14.70 16.47 -18.10
N ASP A 143 -15.61 15.53 -18.41
CA ASP A 143 -16.14 14.59 -17.41
C ASP A 143 -15.07 13.69 -16.80
N ASP A 144 -14.06 13.30 -17.57
CA ASP A 144 -12.98 12.48 -17.05
C ASP A 144 -12.14 13.27 -16.05
N VAL A 145 -11.90 14.57 -16.30
CA VAL A 145 -11.26 15.46 -15.33
C VAL A 145 -12.10 15.55 -14.05
N ARG A 146 -13.42 15.67 -14.15
CA ARG A 146 -14.32 15.65 -12.97
C ARG A 146 -14.20 14.34 -12.19
N LYS A 147 -14.21 13.18 -12.87
CA LYS A 147 -14.14 11.86 -12.24
C LYS A 147 -12.80 11.65 -11.51
N VAL A 148 -11.69 11.99 -12.15
CA VAL A 148 -10.36 11.89 -11.51
C VAL A 148 -10.30 12.81 -10.30
N PHE A 149 -10.72 14.07 -10.44
CA PHE A 149 -10.72 15.02 -9.32
C PHE A 149 -11.60 14.54 -8.17
N LEU A 150 -12.81 14.05 -8.45
CA LEU A 150 -13.71 13.47 -7.45
C LEU A 150 -13.04 12.31 -6.69
N ALA A 151 -12.39 11.39 -7.40
CA ALA A 151 -11.68 10.27 -6.80
C ALA A 151 -10.49 10.71 -5.92
N ARG A 152 -9.81 11.80 -6.29
CA ARG A 152 -8.77 12.43 -5.46
C ARG A 152 -9.35 12.97 -4.16
N LEU A 153 -10.48 13.68 -4.22
CA LEU A 153 -11.14 14.22 -3.03
C LEU A 153 -11.63 13.12 -2.08
N PHE A 154 -12.18 12.03 -2.60
CA PHE A 154 -12.52 10.85 -1.78
C PHE A 154 -11.28 10.18 -1.17
N SER A 155 -10.10 10.40 -1.73
CA SER A 155 -8.85 9.87 -1.20
C SER A 155 -8.20 10.77 -0.13
N GLU A 156 -8.72 11.97 0.12
CA GLU A 156 -8.27 12.87 1.21
C GLU A 156 -8.78 12.47 2.61
N THR A 157 -9.06 11.19 2.82
CA THR A 157 -9.58 10.68 4.09
C THR A 157 -8.44 10.46 5.10
N PRO A 158 -8.74 10.33 6.42
CA PRO A 158 -7.74 10.03 7.43
C PRO A 158 -7.00 8.71 7.12
N LEU A 159 -5.82 8.83 6.52
CA LEU A 159 -5.10 7.69 5.95
C LEU A 159 -4.58 6.74 7.04
N LEU A 160 -4.02 7.29 8.12
CA LEU A 160 -3.44 6.51 9.21
C LEU A 160 -4.46 5.57 9.89
N PRO A 161 -5.67 6.03 10.29
CA PRO A 161 -6.70 5.12 10.80
C PRO A 161 -7.05 3.98 9.84
N SER A 162 -7.13 4.25 8.53
CA SER A 162 -7.46 3.23 7.52
C SER A 162 -6.34 2.20 7.37
N VAL A 163 -5.09 2.65 7.26
CA VAL A 163 -3.90 1.80 7.17
C VAL A 163 -3.79 0.91 8.41
N LEU A 164 -3.91 1.49 9.61
CA LEU A 164 -3.79 0.76 10.85
C LEU A 164 -4.91 -0.26 11.03
N ALA A 165 -6.16 0.12 10.71
CA ALA A 165 -7.30 -0.79 10.78
C ALA A 165 -7.07 -2.06 9.96
N VAL A 166 -6.65 -1.93 8.70
CA VAL A 166 -6.38 -3.09 7.85
C VAL A 166 -5.23 -3.94 8.41
N LEU A 167 -4.14 -3.33 8.88
CA LEU A 167 -3.00 -4.08 9.40
C LEU A 167 -3.32 -4.83 10.71
N VAL A 168 -4.13 -4.24 11.58
CA VAL A 168 -4.63 -4.92 12.79
C VAL A 168 -5.52 -6.09 12.39
N SER A 169 -6.40 -5.92 11.38
CA SER A 169 -7.21 -7.02 10.86
C SER A 169 -6.38 -8.12 10.20
N ILE A 170 -5.30 -7.81 9.48
CA ILE A 170 -4.35 -8.80 8.94
C ILE A 170 -3.67 -9.56 10.09
N LEU A 171 -3.24 -8.85 11.14
CA LEU A 171 -2.64 -9.48 12.31
C LEU A 171 -3.62 -10.46 12.98
N ALA A 172 -4.87 -10.01 13.16
CA ALA A 172 -5.95 -10.74 13.81
C ALA A 172 -6.43 -11.95 13.00
N GLU A 173 -6.62 -11.82 11.69
CA GLU A 173 -7.31 -12.84 10.88
C GLU A 173 -6.40 -13.65 9.97
N ILE A 174 -5.18 -13.19 9.71
CA ILE A 174 -4.20 -13.95 8.92
C ILE A 174 -3.14 -14.52 9.87
N TYR A 175 -2.46 -13.68 10.65
CA TYR A 175 -1.28 -14.10 11.43
C TYR A 175 -1.59 -14.77 12.77
N SER A 176 -2.85 -14.74 13.21
CA SER A 176 -3.34 -15.50 14.36
C SER A 176 -3.96 -16.86 13.99
N THR A 177 -4.10 -17.18 12.70
CA THR A 177 -4.67 -18.47 12.28
C THR A 177 -3.77 -19.63 12.67
N THR A 178 -4.38 -20.75 13.02
CA THR A 178 -3.71 -22.00 13.37
C THR A 178 -4.28 -23.14 12.53
N HIS A 179 -3.49 -24.20 12.33
CA HIS A 179 -4.03 -25.43 11.77
C HIS A 179 -4.94 -26.08 12.80
N VAL A 180 -6.21 -26.30 12.44
CA VAL A 180 -7.16 -27.07 13.26
C VAL A 180 -7.64 -28.25 12.43
N PRO A 181 -7.31 -29.50 12.82
CA PRO A 181 -7.80 -30.66 12.09
C PRO A 181 -9.33 -30.79 12.23
N PRO A 182 -10.02 -31.43 11.27
CA PRO A 182 -11.48 -31.61 11.30
C PRO A 182 -12.04 -32.10 12.63
N ALA A 183 -11.35 -33.04 13.28
CA ALA A 183 -11.77 -33.63 14.56
C ALA A 183 -11.75 -32.64 15.75
N ALA A 184 -11.01 -31.53 15.64
CA ALA A 184 -10.90 -30.49 16.67
C ALA A 184 -11.62 -29.19 16.28
N ALA A 185 -12.05 -29.05 15.01
CA ALA A 185 -12.75 -27.88 14.54
C ALA A 185 -14.23 -27.95 14.93
N TYR A 186 -14.79 -26.82 15.34
CA TYR A 186 -16.18 -26.74 15.81
C TYR A 186 -17.20 -26.99 14.69
N ASP A 187 -16.82 -26.78 13.43
CA ASP A 187 -17.63 -27.01 12.24
C ASP A 187 -17.31 -28.33 11.53
N GLY A 188 -16.40 -29.14 12.11
CA GLY A 188 -15.93 -30.39 11.52
C GLY A 188 -15.10 -30.20 10.25
N LYS A 189 -14.66 -28.98 9.91
CA LYS A 189 -13.86 -28.69 8.71
C LYS A 189 -12.39 -28.49 9.08
N GLU A 190 -11.49 -28.78 8.14
CA GLU A 190 -10.07 -28.47 8.33
C GLU A 190 -9.85 -26.96 8.22
N HIS A 191 -9.23 -26.36 9.24
CA HIS A 191 -8.85 -24.95 9.21
C HIS A 191 -7.36 -24.86 8.91
N HIS A 192 -7.00 -24.09 7.90
CA HIS A 192 -5.63 -23.89 7.48
C HIS A 192 -5.03 -22.65 8.14
N ARG A 193 -3.74 -22.71 8.46
CA ARG A 193 -2.98 -21.50 8.78
C ARG A 193 -2.77 -20.71 7.49
N VAL A 194 -2.94 -19.40 7.48
CA VAL A 194 -2.77 -18.55 6.29
C VAL A 194 -1.63 -17.57 6.50
N ARG A 195 -0.65 -17.51 5.60
CA ARG A 195 0.48 -16.56 5.72
C ARG A 195 0.82 -15.98 4.35
N PHE A 196 1.25 -14.72 4.33
CA PHE A 196 1.74 -14.11 3.11
C PHE A 196 3.14 -14.60 2.73
N LYS A 197 3.39 -14.59 1.42
CA LYS A 197 4.71 -14.69 0.79
C LYS A 197 4.78 -13.67 -0.35
N TYR A 198 5.99 -13.40 -0.83
CA TYR A 198 6.23 -12.60 -2.01
C TYR A 198 7.34 -13.28 -2.83
N HIS A 199 7.02 -13.66 -4.07
CA HIS A 199 7.90 -14.42 -4.96
C HIS A 199 8.55 -15.63 -4.27
N GLY A 200 7.74 -16.41 -3.54
CA GLY A 200 8.19 -17.60 -2.81
C GLY A 200 8.90 -17.33 -1.48
N SER A 201 9.21 -16.07 -1.13
CA SER A 201 9.80 -15.71 0.16
C SER A 201 8.71 -15.36 1.18
N PRO A 202 8.62 -16.03 2.35
CA PRO A 202 7.67 -15.66 3.39
C PRO A 202 7.79 -14.20 3.83
N ILE A 203 6.67 -13.56 4.15
CA ILE A 203 6.69 -12.25 4.81
C ILE A 203 7.11 -12.43 6.27
N ALA A 204 8.19 -11.76 6.66
CA ALA A 204 8.79 -11.80 8.01
C ALA A 204 8.32 -10.66 8.92
N ASP A 205 7.93 -9.54 8.32
CA ASP A 205 7.39 -8.38 9.00
C ASP A 205 6.41 -7.61 8.11
N PHE A 206 5.47 -6.89 8.73
CA PHE A 206 4.65 -5.89 8.05
C PHE A 206 4.23 -4.80 9.04
N GLY A 207 3.95 -3.61 8.51
CA GLY A 207 3.60 -2.48 9.34
C GLY A 207 3.35 -1.20 8.56
N ILE A 208 3.50 -0.08 9.26
CA ILE A 208 3.31 1.26 8.72
C ILE A 208 4.66 1.90 8.51
N ALA A 209 4.89 2.42 7.32
CA ALA A 209 5.98 3.35 7.07
C ALA A 209 5.39 4.77 7.04
N LYS A 210 6.03 5.66 7.79
CA LYS A 210 5.71 7.09 7.86
C LYS A 210 6.79 7.87 7.13
N GLY A 211 6.40 8.86 6.36
CA GLY A 211 7.36 9.71 5.69
C GLY A 211 6.71 10.81 4.88
N SER A 212 7.32 11.12 3.74
CA SER A 212 6.82 12.12 2.81
C SER A 212 6.74 11.60 1.38
N VAL A 213 5.84 12.15 0.58
CA VAL A 213 5.76 11.90 -0.87
C VAL A 213 6.30 13.11 -1.64
N ASN A 214 7.19 12.87 -2.58
CA ASN A 214 7.73 13.90 -3.45
C ASN A 214 6.68 14.32 -4.50
N VAL A 215 5.86 15.31 -4.16
CA VAL A 215 4.85 15.87 -5.07
C VAL A 215 4.97 17.38 -5.21
N GLY A 216 4.84 17.83 -6.47
CA GLY A 216 4.88 19.25 -6.81
C GLY A 216 3.67 20.03 -6.27
N PRO A 217 3.76 21.36 -6.18
CA PRO A 217 2.67 22.22 -5.70
C PRO A 217 1.30 22.00 -6.37
N ARG A 218 1.29 21.63 -7.66
CA ARG A 218 0.06 21.38 -8.43
C ARG A 218 -0.72 20.15 -7.98
N SER A 219 -0.07 19.22 -7.30
CA SER A 219 -0.67 18.02 -6.73
C SER A 219 -1.23 18.23 -5.32
N ARG A 220 -1.04 19.42 -4.74
CA ARG A 220 -1.53 19.78 -3.40
C ARG A 220 -2.79 20.62 -3.55
N PHE A 221 -3.69 20.54 -2.58
CA PHE A 221 -4.92 21.34 -2.57
C PHE A 221 -5.02 22.26 -1.38
N VAL A 222 -5.62 23.42 -1.62
CA VAL A 222 -6.10 24.33 -0.58
C VAL A 222 -7.52 24.76 -0.94
N TYR A 223 -8.42 24.64 0.03
CA TYR A 223 -9.83 24.89 -0.13
C TYR A 223 -10.19 26.22 0.51
N TYR A 224 -10.78 27.12 -0.26
CA TYR A 224 -11.26 28.41 0.20
C TYR A 224 -12.78 28.42 0.10
N THR A 225 -13.44 28.43 1.26
CA THR A 225 -14.88 28.60 1.33
C THR A 225 -15.24 30.07 1.14
N VAL A 226 -16.08 30.36 0.15
CA VAL A 226 -16.66 31.69 -0.06
C VAL A 226 -17.95 31.78 0.76
N ASP A 227 -18.10 32.86 1.53
CA ASP A 227 -19.34 33.14 2.27
C ASP A 227 -20.41 33.79 1.37
N SER A 228 -21.64 33.93 1.90
CA SER A 228 -22.75 34.53 1.15
C SER A 228 -22.57 36.01 0.82
N ALA A 229 -21.65 36.71 1.49
CA ALA A 229 -21.28 38.10 1.21
C ALA A 229 -20.11 38.21 0.22
N GLY A 230 -19.58 37.08 -0.29
CA GLY A 230 -18.42 37.04 -1.19
C GLY A 230 -17.07 37.14 -0.47
N GLY A 231 -17.05 37.09 0.86
CA GLY A 231 -15.85 37.04 1.69
C GLY A 231 -15.22 35.64 1.78
N ILE A 232 -13.99 35.58 2.29
CA ILE A 232 -13.29 34.32 2.58
C ILE A 232 -13.77 33.83 3.95
N GLY A 233 -14.57 32.77 3.95
CA GLY A 233 -15.13 32.17 5.16
C GLY A 233 -14.13 31.28 5.91
N SER A 234 -13.60 30.25 5.26
CA SER A 234 -12.62 29.34 5.87
C SER A 234 -11.60 28.84 4.86
N VAL A 235 -10.39 28.57 5.36
CA VAL A 235 -9.30 27.98 4.59
C VAL A 235 -8.95 26.63 5.20
N THR A 236 -9.03 25.58 4.38
CA THR A 236 -8.68 24.21 4.79
C THR A 236 -7.65 23.65 3.83
N ARG A 237 -6.65 22.92 4.33
CA ARG A 237 -5.65 22.24 3.50
C ARG A 237 -6.12 20.84 3.15
N GLY A 238 -5.75 20.38 1.96
CA GLY A 238 -5.82 18.96 1.62
C GLY A 238 -4.81 18.14 2.41
N MET A 239 -4.60 16.90 1.99
CA MET A 239 -3.63 16.01 2.62
C MET A 239 -2.21 16.60 2.57
N ASP A 240 -1.46 16.48 3.66
CA ASP A 240 -0.08 16.94 3.74
C ASP A 240 0.88 15.87 3.17
N PRO A 241 1.58 16.12 2.05
CA PRO A 241 2.52 15.16 1.51
C PRO A 241 3.74 14.93 2.42
N ASP A 242 4.00 15.79 3.41
CA ASP A 242 5.11 15.62 4.36
C ASP A 242 4.76 14.74 5.59
N ASP A 243 3.47 14.41 5.75
CA ASP A 243 2.93 13.48 6.75
C ASP A 243 2.10 12.37 6.08
N HIS A 244 2.78 11.49 5.35
CA HIS A 244 2.16 10.41 4.58
C HIS A 244 2.45 9.03 5.18
N TYR A 245 1.54 8.08 4.93
CA TYR A 245 1.56 6.74 5.51
C TYR A 245 1.31 5.68 4.43
N TRP A 246 2.11 4.62 4.42
CA TRP A 246 1.90 3.47 3.53
C TRP A 246 2.17 2.16 4.27
N ILE A 247 1.68 1.06 3.69
CA ILE A 247 1.93 -0.28 4.21
C ILE A 247 3.27 -0.76 3.67
N TYR A 248 4.13 -1.28 4.55
CA TYR A 248 5.30 -2.04 4.14
C TYR A 248 5.15 -3.51 4.50
N PHE A 249 5.77 -4.36 3.69
CA PHE A 249 6.01 -5.77 3.98
C PHE A 249 7.50 -6.04 3.81
N THR A 250 8.08 -6.85 4.69
CA THR A 250 9.48 -7.27 4.59
C THR A 250 9.52 -8.78 4.50
N THR A 251 10.16 -9.33 3.47
CA THR A 251 10.33 -10.77 3.33
C THR A 251 11.40 -11.31 4.28
N THR A 252 11.44 -12.63 4.47
CA THR A 252 12.54 -13.30 5.19
C THR A 252 13.92 -13.10 4.56
N THR A 253 13.99 -12.68 3.29
CA THR A 253 15.24 -12.34 2.60
C THR A 253 15.62 -10.85 2.77
N GLY A 254 14.83 -10.08 3.52
CA GLY A 254 15.05 -8.65 3.74
C GLY A 254 14.61 -7.77 2.57
N GLU A 255 13.79 -8.29 1.66
CA GLU A 255 13.21 -7.49 0.59
C GLU A 255 12.00 -6.71 1.11
N ASP A 256 11.97 -5.41 0.86
CA ASP A 256 10.87 -4.53 1.21
C ASP A 256 9.92 -4.35 0.02
N ILE A 257 8.63 -4.45 0.30
CA ILE A 257 7.51 -4.22 -0.61
C ILE A 257 6.64 -3.12 -0.03
N ILE A 258 6.16 -2.22 -0.89
CA ILE A 258 5.28 -1.11 -0.48
C ILE A 258 3.92 -1.28 -1.13
N LEU A 259 2.87 -1.02 -0.35
CA LEU A 259 1.51 -0.76 -0.83
C LEU A 259 1.04 0.59 -0.31
N ASP A 260 0.79 1.52 -1.23
CA ASP A 260 0.28 2.84 -0.93
C ASP A 260 -1.08 3.06 -1.60
N CYS A 261 -2.13 3.11 -0.78
CA CYS A 261 -3.48 3.39 -1.27
C CYS A 261 -3.83 4.88 -1.20
N GLY A 262 -3.05 5.72 -0.50
CA GLY A 262 -3.32 7.15 -0.31
C GLY A 262 -2.76 8.05 -1.42
N ILE A 263 -1.85 7.52 -2.24
CA ILE A 263 -1.12 8.28 -3.25
C ILE A 263 -2.01 9.00 -4.28
N LEU A 264 -3.21 8.48 -4.55
CA LEU A 264 -4.17 9.10 -5.48
C LEU A 264 -4.49 10.55 -5.10
N ALA A 265 -4.54 10.89 -3.81
CA ALA A 265 -4.76 12.27 -3.36
C ALA A 265 -3.79 13.26 -4.01
N PHE A 266 -2.56 12.81 -4.30
CA PHE A 266 -1.48 13.62 -4.89
C PHE A 266 -1.33 13.47 -6.41
N ASN A 267 -2.42 13.15 -7.11
CA ASN A 267 -2.46 13.06 -8.57
C ASN A 267 -1.61 11.91 -9.14
N LEU A 268 -1.55 10.80 -8.42
CA LEU A 268 -0.89 9.55 -8.81
C LEU A 268 -1.97 8.49 -8.98
N PRO A 269 -2.59 8.39 -10.17
CA PRO A 269 -3.88 7.73 -10.32
C PRO A 269 -3.78 6.21 -10.45
N TYR A 270 -2.87 5.57 -9.71
CA TYR A 270 -2.75 4.12 -9.71
C TYR A 270 -3.96 3.49 -9.03
N ILE A 271 -4.58 2.56 -9.73
CA ILE A 271 -5.79 1.85 -9.30
C ILE A 271 -5.66 0.37 -9.56
N VAL A 272 -6.49 -0.41 -8.87
CA VAL A 272 -6.72 -1.83 -9.11
C VAL A 272 -8.21 -2.09 -9.26
N ARG A 273 -8.60 -3.02 -10.13
CA ARG A 273 -10.00 -3.43 -10.28
C ARG A 273 -10.54 -4.05 -8.98
N VAL A 274 -11.76 -3.68 -8.59
CA VAL A 274 -12.40 -4.17 -7.34
C VAL A 274 -12.81 -5.64 -7.44
N GLN A 275 -13.31 -6.08 -8.60
CA GLN A 275 -13.69 -7.48 -8.81
C GLN A 275 -12.48 -8.32 -9.23
N PRO A 276 -12.33 -9.56 -8.72
CA PRO A 276 -13.27 -10.31 -7.87
C PRO A 276 -13.10 -10.12 -6.35
N TYR A 277 -12.24 -9.20 -5.92
CA TYR A 277 -11.78 -9.07 -4.53
C TYR A 277 -12.87 -8.52 -3.58
N GLY A 278 -13.75 -7.66 -4.08
CA GLY A 278 -14.77 -6.95 -3.30
C GLY A 278 -15.96 -7.77 -2.80
N ARG A 279 -16.01 -9.09 -3.01
CA ARG A 279 -17.19 -9.93 -2.70
C ARG A 279 -17.72 -9.77 -1.27
N PHE A 280 -16.83 -9.63 -0.29
CA PHE A 280 -17.17 -9.50 1.14
C PHE A 280 -17.00 -8.07 1.66
N CYS A 281 -16.86 -7.11 0.76
CA CYS A 281 -16.77 -5.71 1.09
C CYS A 281 -18.12 -5.06 0.73
N ASP A 282 -18.66 -4.24 1.62
CA ASP A 282 -19.89 -3.47 1.37
C ASP A 282 -19.61 -2.30 0.41
N ILE A 283 -19.25 -2.61 -0.83
CA ILE A 283 -18.88 -1.65 -1.87
C ILE A 283 -20.05 -1.50 -2.85
N PRO A 284 -20.44 -0.27 -3.21
CA PRO A 284 -21.41 -0.05 -4.26
C PRO A 284 -20.97 -0.71 -5.57
N GLU A 285 -21.88 -1.42 -6.25
CA GLU A 285 -21.59 -2.10 -7.53
C GLU A 285 -20.99 -1.16 -8.60
N ALA A 286 -21.31 0.14 -8.51
CA ALA A 286 -20.79 1.19 -9.38
C ALA A 286 -19.31 1.57 -9.13
N THR A 287 -18.60 0.88 -8.23
CA THR A 287 -17.20 1.14 -7.90
C THR A 287 -16.29 0.14 -8.62
N PRO A 288 -15.79 0.45 -9.83
CA PRO A 288 -15.04 -0.52 -10.62
C PRO A 288 -13.61 -0.71 -10.11
N SER A 289 -13.05 0.27 -9.40
CA SER A 289 -11.63 0.32 -9.05
C SER A 289 -11.36 0.93 -7.67
N ALA A 290 -10.31 0.47 -7.01
CA ALA A 290 -9.80 1.03 -5.75
C ALA A 290 -8.39 1.61 -5.96
N PRO A 291 -8.01 2.70 -5.28
CA PRO A 291 -6.67 3.27 -5.39
C PRO A 291 -5.61 2.36 -4.77
N ALA A 292 -4.55 2.05 -5.53
CA ALA A 292 -3.48 1.16 -5.12
C ALA A 292 -2.22 1.43 -5.91
N PHE A 293 -1.13 1.79 -5.23
CA PHE A 293 0.21 1.80 -5.79
C PHE A 293 1.04 0.73 -5.10
N PHE A 294 1.29 -0.37 -5.81
CA PHE A 294 2.11 -1.47 -5.34
C PHE A 294 3.51 -1.34 -5.94
N ARG A 295 4.53 -1.43 -5.09
CA ARG A 295 5.94 -1.36 -5.51
C ARG A 295 6.70 -2.56 -4.97
N GLY A 296 6.84 -3.58 -5.81
CA GLY A 296 7.73 -4.71 -5.64
C GLY A 296 9.06 -4.56 -6.37
N LYS A 297 9.72 -5.68 -6.63
CA LYS A 297 11.04 -5.77 -7.27
C LYS A 297 11.02 -5.21 -8.70
N GLU A 298 9.95 -5.46 -9.41
CA GLU A 298 9.67 -5.06 -10.78
C GLU A 298 9.59 -3.54 -10.94
N TYR A 299 9.17 -2.81 -9.91
CA TYR A 299 9.00 -1.35 -9.93
C TYR A 299 10.15 -0.58 -9.25
N ARG A 300 11.29 -1.21 -9.00
CA ARG A 300 12.47 -0.51 -8.44
C ARG A 300 13.04 0.55 -9.38
N HIS A 301 12.75 0.44 -10.67
CA HIS A 301 13.16 1.40 -11.69
C HIS A 301 12.33 2.70 -11.69
N LEU A 302 11.14 2.69 -11.08
CA LEU A 302 10.33 3.91 -10.97
C LEU A 302 11.02 4.91 -10.01
N PRO A 303 10.91 6.22 -10.29
CA PRO A 303 11.40 7.26 -9.39
C PRO A 303 10.94 7.02 -7.96
N ASN A 304 11.84 7.24 -7.00
CA ASN A 304 11.48 7.07 -5.60
C ASN A 304 10.57 8.23 -5.16
N MET A 305 9.26 8.01 -5.21
CA MET A 305 8.26 8.99 -4.78
C MET A 305 8.20 9.10 -3.25
N HIS A 306 8.55 8.04 -2.54
CA HIS A 306 8.48 7.96 -1.08
C HIS A 306 9.82 8.28 -0.44
N ARG A 307 9.81 9.15 0.55
CA ARG A 307 10.92 9.35 1.47
C ARG A 307 10.48 8.89 2.85
N GLU A 308 10.85 7.65 3.17
CA GLU A 308 10.63 7.05 4.48
C GLU A 308 11.39 7.83 5.58
N LYS A 309 10.71 8.09 6.70
CA LYS A 309 11.29 8.67 7.91
C LYS A 309 11.36 7.62 9.01
N GLU A 310 10.28 6.87 9.22
CA GLU A 310 10.14 5.91 10.31
C GLU A 310 9.32 4.68 9.87
N LYS A 311 9.61 3.50 10.46
CA LYS A 311 8.84 2.26 10.30
C LYS A 311 8.30 1.77 11.64
N PHE A 312 7.07 1.29 11.64
CA PHE A 312 6.38 0.76 12.81
C PHE A 312 5.82 -0.62 12.48
N SER A 313 6.45 -1.67 13.02
CA SER A 313 5.99 -3.04 12.83
C SER A 313 4.68 -3.29 13.58
N VAL A 314 3.65 -3.70 12.84
CA VAL A 314 2.39 -4.18 13.44
C VAL A 314 2.54 -5.63 13.87
N LEU A 315 3.22 -6.45 13.06
CA LEU A 315 3.41 -7.87 13.36
C LEU A 315 4.22 -8.11 14.64
N ARG A 316 5.21 -7.26 14.94
CA ARG A 316 6.13 -7.43 16.08
C ARG A 316 5.74 -6.59 17.31
N ASP A 317 4.70 -5.77 17.25
CA ASP A 317 4.27 -4.98 18.41
C ASP A 317 3.55 -5.86 19.43
N ALA A 318 4.18 -6.06 20.60
CA ALA A 318 3.65 -6.94 21.65
C ALA A 318 2.28 -6.48 22.20
N ARG A 319 1.98 -5.18 22.16
CA ARG A 319 0.69 -4.64 22.65
C ARG A 319 -0.42 -4.93 21.66
N LEU A 320 -0.18 -4.72 20.37
CA LEU A 320 -1.12 -5.12 19.32
C LEU A 320 -1.31 -6.63 19.28
N GLN A 321 -0.22 -7.40 19.45
CA GLN A 321 -0.31 -8.85 19.58
C GLN A 321 -1.19 -9.28 20.75
N GLY A 322 -1.13 -8.59 21.88
CA GLY A 322 -2.03 -8.81 23.02
C GLY A 322 -3.48 -8.43 22.67
N ALA A 323 -3.67 -7.30 22.00
CA ALA A 323 -4.98 -6.75 21.66
C ALA A 323 -5.82 -7.66 20.74
N VAL A 324 -5.18 -8.35 19.80
CA VAL A 324 -5.87 -9.23 18.84
C VAL A 324 -6.07 -10.66 19.35
N ARG A 325 -5.64 -11.00 20.58
CA ARG A 325 -5.81 -12.35 21.13
C ARG A 325 -7.28 -12.73 21.31
N HIS A 326 -8.12 -11.75 21.60
CA HIS A 326 -9.55 -11.96 21.88
C HIS A 326 -10.48 -11.26 20.87
N SER A 327 -9.94 -10.71 19.78
CA SER A 327 -10.64 -9.82 18.84
C SER A 327 -11.68 -10.47 17.91
N ARG A 328 -12.33 -11.56 18.32
CA ARG A 328 -13.20 -12.34 17.44
C ARG A 328 -14.54 -11.70 17.13
N GLU A 329 -15.17 -11.12 18.14
CA GLU A 329 -16.52 -10.54 18.00
C GLU A 329 -16.53 -9.04 18.30
N PHE A 330 -15.62 -8.58 19.15
CA PHE A 330 -15.44 -7.19 19.52
C PHE A 330 -14.04 -7.00 20.11
N TYR A 331 -13.59 -5.75 20.18
CA TYR A 331 -12.43 -5.36 20.98
C TYR A 331 -12.93 -4.76 22.29
N THR A 332 -12.33 -5.15 23.40
CA THR A 332 -12.53 -4.47 24.68
C THR A 332 -11.90 -3.06 24.64
N GLU A 333 -12.31 -2.20 25.58
CA GLU A 333 -11.74 -0.86 25.72
C GLU A 333 -10.22 -0.90 25.92
N GLY A 334 -9.71 -1.85 26.70
CA GLY A 334 -8.27 -2.02 26.92
C GLY A 334 -7.51 -2.44 25.65
N GLU A 335 -8.10 -3.31 24.84
CA GLU A 335 -7.51 -3.75 23.57
C GLU A 335 -7.50 -2.62 22.53
N MET A 336 -8.60 -1.87 22.42
CA MET A 336 -8.63 -0.67 21.59
C MET A 336 -7.69 0.41 22.12
N GLY A 337 -7.52 0.54 23.43
CA GLY A 337 -6.52 1.41 24.04
C GLY A 337 -5.10 1.11 23.56
N ALA A 338 -4.75 -0.17 23.35
CA ALA A 338 -3.46 -0.56 22.77
C ALA A 338 -3.34 -0.15 21.28
N VAL A 339 -4.42 -0.30 20.50
CA VAL A 339 -4.49 0.15 19.10
C VAL A 339 -4.36 1.66 19.01
N PHE A 340 -5.09 2.42 19.82
CA PHE A 340 -5.00 3.88 19.88
C PHE A 340 -3.62 4.35 20.29
N GLY A 341 -3.05 3.74 21.33
CA GLY A 341 -1.68 4.05 21.75
C GLY A 341 -0.65 3.72 20.68
N PHE A 342 -0.87 2.72 19.82
CA PHE A 342 -0.02 2.48 18.65
C PHE A 342 -0.21 3.58 17.60
N MET A 343 -1.45 3.94 17.27
CA MET A 343 -1.78 4.99 16.31
C MET A 343 -1.14 6.34 16.69
N GLU A 344 -1.23 6.72 17.96
CA GLU A 344 -0.63 7.96 18.49
C GLU A 344 0.89 7.96 18.39
N ARG A 345 1.55 6.80 18.62
CA ARG A 345 2.99 6.65 18.40
C ARG A 345 3.37 6.87 16.94
N VAL A 346 2.62 6.28 16.01
CA VAL A 346 2.84 6.46 14.57
C VAL A 346 2.60 7.91 14.17
N ALA A 347 1.50 8.52 14.62
CA ALA A 347 1.19 9.91 14.34
C ALA A 347 2.22 10.89 14.93
N GLY A 348 2.89 10.52 16.02
CA GLY A 348 3.76 11.43 16.78
C GLY A 348 2.99 12.51 17.52
N ARG A 349 1.67 12.32 17.69
CA ARG A 349 0.74 13.25 18.35
C ARG A 349 -0.45 12.49 18.94
N PRO A 350 -1.20 13.08 19.88
CA PRO A 350 -2.52 12.58 20.24
C PRO A 350 -3.44 12.51 19.01
N CYS A 351 -4.18 11.41 18.90
CA CYS A 351 -5.18 11.24 17.87
C CYS A 351 -6.51 11.80 18.35
N SER A 352 -7.22 12.47 17.45
CA SER A 352 -8.55 13.00 17.69
C SER A 352 -9.57 11.89 17.95
N ASP A 353 -10.70 12.24 18.58
CA ASP A 353 -11.78 11.30 18.86
C ASP A 353 -12.35 10.67 17.58
N ILE A 354 -12.42 11.46 16.49
CA ILE A 354 -12.86 10.95 15.20
C ILE A 354 -11.87 9.93 14.62
N GLU A 355 -10.55 10.15 14.71
CA GLU A 355 -9.55 9.18 14.26
C GLU A 355 -9.65 7.86 15.06
N LYS A 356 -9.84 7.96 16.39
CA LYS A 356 -10.02 6.80 17.28
C LYS A 356 -11.32 6.04 16.98
N TYR A 357 -12.40 6.78 16.75
CA TYR A 357 -13.68 6.19 16.33
C TYR A 357 -13.54 5.44 15.00
N LEU A 358 -12.93 6.06 13.99
CA LEU A 358 -12.79 5.47 12.66
C LEU A 358 -11.91 4.22 12.69
N VAL A 359 -10.73 4.25 13.34
CA VAL A 359 -9.88 3.05 13.41
C VAL A 359 -10.60 1.90 14.12
N HIS A 360 -11.41 2.17 15.15
CA HIS A 360 -12.22 1.15 15.81
C HIS A 360 -13.24 0.53 14.84
N GLN A 361 -14.08 1.36 14.20
CA GLN A 361 -15.10 0.87 13.27
C GLN A 361 -14.50 0.12 12.09
N TRP A 362 -13.46 0.67 11.48
CA TRP A 362 -12.79 0.10 10.32
C TRP A 362 -12.05 -1.19 10.65
N THR A 363 -11.48 -1.32 11.84
CA THR A 363 -10.88 -2.59 12.28
C THR A 363 -11.93 -3.68 12.39
N MET A 364 -13.13 -3.37 12.90
CA MET A 364 -14.23 -4.34 12.99
C MET A 364 -14.70 -4.79 11.59
N VAL A 365 -14.91 -3.83 10.68
CA VAL A 365 -15.32 -4.11 9.29
C VAL A 365 -14.26 -4.94 8.56
N SER A 366 -13.00 -4.49 8.57
CA SER A 366 -11.89 -5.20 7.91
C SER A 366 -11.65 -6.60 8.48
N SER A 367 -11.78 -6.78 9.80
CA SER A 367 -11.61 -8.11 10.44
C SER A 367 -12.73 -9.06 10.01
N LYS A 368 -13.98 -8.58 9.94
CA LYS A 368 -15.11 -9.38 9.44
C LYS A 368 -14.90 -9.80 7.99
N THR A 369 -14.48 -8.88 7.12
CA THR A 369 -14.17 -9.18 5.71
C THR A 369 -13.05 -10.23 5.60
N LEU A 370 -11.95 -10.08 6.35
CA LEU A 370 -10.84 -11.04 6.32
C LEU A 370 -11.21 -12.40 6.90
N ASP A 371 -11.97 -12.47 7.99
CA ASP A 371 -12.48 -13.75 8.54
C ASP A 371 -13.29 -14.50 7.48
N GLN A 372 -14.17 -13.81 6.75
CA GLN A 372 -14.95 -14.40 5.66
C GLN A 372 -14.07 -14.90 4.51
N VAL A 373 -13.13 -14.08 4.03
CA VAL A 373 -12.17 -14.45 2.97
C VAL A 373 -11.32 -15.66 3.36
N VAL A 374 -10.84 -15.69 4.61
CA VAL A 374 -10.02 -16.78 5.14
C VAL A 374 -10.86 -18.06 5.30
N ALA A 375 -12.05 -17.95 5.86
CA ALA A 375 -12.94 -19.08 6.09
C ALA A 375 -13.45 -19.71 4.77
N SER A 376 -13.73 -18.90 3.75
CA SER A 376 -14.15 -19.39 2.44
C SER A 376 -12.98 -19.78 1.53
N ARG A 377 -11.75 -19.38 1.90
CA ARG A 377 -10.53 -19.49 1.08
C ARG A 377 -10.70 -18.84 -0.30
N ASP A 378 -11.48 -17.75 -0.38
CA ASP A 378 -11.76 -17.05 -1.64
C ASP A 378 -10.48 -16.54 -2.32
N TYR A 379 -9.43 -16.26 -1.54
CA TYR A 379 -8.14 -15.84 -2.04
C TYR A 379 -7.45 -16.85 -2.97
N LEU A 380 -7.86 -18.13 -2.96
CA LEU A 380 -7.36 -19.13 -3.91
C LEU A 380 -7.89 -18.92 -5.33
N ASN A 381 -8.96 -18.12 -5.49
CA ASN A 381 -9.58 -17.81 -6.77
C ASN A 381 -9.19 -16.40 -7.27
N TYR A 382 -8.32 -15.69 -6.55
CA TYR A 382 -7.87 -14.38 -6.98
C TYR A 382 -6.96 -14.48 -8.21
N PRO A 383 -7.07 -13.54 -9.16
CA PRO A 383 -6.17 -13.46 -10.30
C PRO A 383 -4.71 -13.33 -9.84
N ALA A 384 -3.83 -14.13 -10.44
CA ALA A 384 -2.38 -14.04 -10.22
C ALA A 384 -1.76 -12.79 -10.85
N ASP A 385 -2.47 -12.17 -11.79
CA ASP A 385 -2.10 -10.90 -12.41
C ASP A 385 -3.27 -9.92 -12.17
N PRO A 386 -3.25 -9.15 -11.06
CA PRO A 386 -4.31 -8.21 -10.77
C PRO A 386 -4.37 -7.11 -11.84
N ASP A 387 -5.58 -6.70 -12.22
CA ASP A 387 -5.79 -5.63 -13.20
C ASP A 387 -5.42 -4.27 -12.58
N LEU A 388 -4.14 -3.94 -12.67
CA LEU A 388 -3.55 -2.66 -12.29
C LEU A 388 -3.65 -1.68 -13.45
N GLY A 389 -4.08 -0.45 -13.16
CA GLY A 389 -4.28 0.57 -14.17
C GLY A 389 -4.03 1.98 -13.67
N LEU A 390 -4.24 2.92 -14.58
CA LEU A 390 -4.28 4.34 -14.29
C LEU A 390 -5.72 4.83 -14.44
N MET A 391 -6.19 5.60 -13.46
CA MET A 391 -7.46 6.30 -13.54
C MET A 391 -7.28 7.57 -14.40
N GLY A 392 -7.90 7.56 -15.58
CA GLY A 392 -7.83 8.67 -16.53
C GLY A 392 -6.53 8.70 -17.35
N PRO A 393 -6.24 9.83 -18.03
CA PRO A 393 -5.04 9.94 -18.86
C PRO A 393 -3.76 9.86 -18.03
N LYS A 394 -2.70 9.30 -18.62
CA LYS A 394 -1.36 9.27 -18.01
C LYS A 394 -0.95 10.71 -17.62
N PRO A 395 -0.52 10.96 -16.38
CA PRO A 395 -0.01 12.27 -16.00
C PRO A 395 1.15 12.70 -16.91
N PRO A 396 1.28 13.99 -17.30
CA PRO A 396 2.34 14.43 -18.19
C PRO A 396 3.76 14.05 -17.74
N TRP A 397 4.04 14.15 -16.44
CA TRP A 397 5.33 13.76 -15.88
C TRP A 397 5.59 12.23 -15.92
N LEU A 398 4.53 11.41 -16.06
CA LEU A 398 4.65 9.96 -16.30
C LEU A 398 4.91 9.67 -17.79
N LEU A 399 4.56 10.61 -18.69
CA LEU A 399 4.84 10.54 -20.12
C LEU A 399 6.27 10.99 -20.44
N GLU A 400 6.85 11.88 -19.63
CA GLU A 400 8.25 12.32 -19.76
C GLU A 400 9.24 11.14 -19.65
N ASP A 401 8.89 10.07 -18.93
CA ASP A 401 9.69 8.85 -18.82
C ASP A 401 9.69 7.98 -20.08
N ASP A 402 8.66 8.03 -20.95
CA ASP A 402 8.67 7.24 -22.19
C ASP A 402 9.61 7.88 -23.22
N ALA A 403 9.62 9.22 -23.33
CA ALA A 403 10.59 9.96 -24.12
C ALA A 403 12.01 9.87 -23.52
N GLY A 404 12.11 9.91 -22.18
CA GLY A 404 13.35 9.70 -21.45
C GLY A 404 13.92 8.30 -21.65
N LYS A 405 13.10 7.24 -21.60
CA LYS A 405 13.50 5.85 -21.83
C LYS A 405 13.88 5.58 -23.29
N GLU A 406 13.15 6.10 -24.26
CA GLU A 406 13.56 6.03 -25.67
C GLU A 406 14.92 6.73 -25.87
N MET A 407 15.10 7.91 -25.27
CA MET A 407 16.38 8.63 -25.33
C MET A 407 17.50 7.91 -24.57
N GLU A 408 17.21 7.30 -23.42
CA GLU A 408 18.18 6.53 -22.62
C GLU A 408 18.56 5.21 -23.31
N GLU A 409 17.61 4.52 -23.93
CA GLU A 409 17.86 3.30 -24.71
C GLU A 409 18.60 3.63 -26.01
N GLU A 410 18.24 4.73 -26.69
CA GLU A 410 18.97 5.26 -27.84
C GLU A 410 20.40 5.63 -27.44
N LEU A 411 20.59 6.32 -26.31
CA LEU A 411 21.90 6.66 -25.76
C LEU A 411 22.69 5.40 -25.36
N ALA A 412 22.07 4.42 -24.71
CA ALA A 412 22.71 3.18 -24.32
C ALA A 412 23.17 2.39 -25.55
N ASN A 413 22.33 2.31 -26.59
CA ASN A 413 22.67 1.68 -27.87
C ASN A 413 23.78 2.45 -28.60
N TYR A 414 23.73 3.78 -28.60
CA TYR A 414 24.77 4.65 -29.14
C TYR A 414 26.11 4.41 -28.43
N MET A 415 26.13 4.46 -27.10
CA MET A 415 27.32 4.26 -26.28
C MET A 415 27.90 2.85 -26.42
N LYS A 416 27.05 1.83 -26.54
CA LYS A 416 27.47 0.44 -26.80
C LYS A 416 28.18 0.30 -28.15
N LYS A 417 27.68 0.97 -29.20
CA LYS A 417 28.32 1.01 -30.53
C LYS A 417 29.71 1.67 -30.48
N TRP A 418 29.82 2.81 -29.80
CA TRP A 418 31.09 3.53 -29.68
C TRP A 418 32.09 2.82 -28.76
N SER A 419 31.63 2.21 -27.68
CA SER A 419 32.47 1.41 -26.77
C SER A 419 33.08 0.20 -27.49
N ARG A 420 32.32 -0.47 -28.38
CA ARG A 420 32.86 -1.55 -29.23
C ARG A 420 33.96 -1.06 -30.18
N LYS A 421 33.82 0.14 -30.77
CA LYS A 421 34.84 0.73 -31.64
C LYS A 421 36.10 1.11 -30.86
N TYR A 422 35.96 1.68 -29.67
CA TYR A 422 37.07 2.02 -28.80
C TYR A 422 37.83 0.77 -28.33
N LYS A 423 37.11 -0.23 -27.79
CA LYS A 423 37.71 -1.50 -27.33
C LYS A 423 38.41 -2.31 -28.43
N SER A 424 38.00 -2.14 -29.69
CA SER A 424 38.66 -2.79 -30.84
C SER A 424 39.83 -1.97 -31.41
N GLY A 425 40.22 -0.87 -30.77
CA GLY A 425 41.33 -0.01 -31.22
C GLY A 425 41.03 0.80 -32.48
N LYS A 426 39.77 0.84 -32.94
CA LYS A 426 39.38 1.52 -34.19
C LYS A 426 39.28 3.04 -34.03
N ILE A 427 39.20 3.53 -32.80
CA ILE A 427 39.13 4.96 -32.46
C ILE A 427 39.95 5.23 -31.19
N SER A 428 40.47 6.46 -31.06
CA SER A 428 41.11 6.95 -29.85
C SER A 428 40.08 7.27 -28.75
N LEU A 429 40.56 7.44 -27.51
CA LEU A 429 39.74 7.89 -26.39
C LEU A 429 39.15 9.29 -26.64
N GLU A 430 39.93 10.21 -27.23
CA GLU A 430 39.44 11.54 -27.65
C GLU A 430 38.22 11.42 -28.58
N LYS A 431 38.32 10.63 -29.65
CA LYS A 431 37.20 10.43 -30.59
C LYS A 431 35.98 9.78 -29.94
N PHE A 432 36.18 8.96 -28.91
CA PHE A 432 35.07 8.38 -28.14
C PHE A 432 34.38 9.43 -27.28
N THR A 433 35.15 10.30 -26.61
CA THR A 433 34.64 11.42 -25.81
C THR A 433 33.91 12.44 -26.67
N ASP A 434 34.47 12.80 -27.83
CA ASP A 434 33.87 13.76 -28.77
C ASP A 434 32.51 13.26 -29.29
N ALA A 435 32.39 11.95 -29.56
CA ALA A 435 31.12 11.37 -29.98
C ALA A 435 30.03 11.50 -28.91
N PHE A 436 30.39 11.37 -27.63
CA PHE A 436 29.45 11.56 -26.52
C PHE A 436 29.01 13.02 -26.36
N VAL A 437 29.97 13.95 -26.44
CA VAL A 437 29.68 15.40 -26.39
C VAL A 437 28.78 15.81 -27.55
N LYS A 438 29.07 15.31 -28.76
CA LYS A 438 28.26 15.56 -29.95
C LYS A 438 26.84 15.04 -29.83
N TYR A 439 26.65 13.81 -29.34
CA TYR A 439 25.31 13.24 -29.13
C TYR A 439 24.49 14.09 -28.15
N LYS A 440 25.09 14.54 -27.04
CA LYS A 440 24.43 15.44 -26.09
C LYS A 440 24.03 16.78 -26.72
N ALA A 441 24.92 17.37 -27.53
CA ALA A 441 24.62 18.65 -28.19
C ALA A 441 23.45 18.54 -29.18
N GLU A 442 23.38 17.45 -29.95
CA GLU A 442 22.35 17.23 -30.97
C GLU A 442 20.97 16.92 -30.38
N LYS A 443 20.91 16.26 -29.22
CA LYS A 443 19.65 15.76 -28.62
C LYS A 443 19.11 16.63 -27.47
N ILE A 444 19.92 17.51 -26.87
CA ILE A 444 19.47 18.44 -25.82
C ILE A 444 18.98 19.78 -26.41
N GLN A 445 19.40 20.12 -27.64
CA GLN A 445 19.04 21.38 -28.29
C GLN A 445 17.89 21.30 -29.30
N GLY A 446 17.41 20.09 -29.63
CA GLY A 446 16.26 19.85 -30.51
C GLY A 446 15.20 19.07 -29.76
#